data_AF-A0A7L5ATQ3-F1
#
_entry.id   AF-A0A7L5ATQ3-F1
#
_cell.length_a   1.000
_cell.length_b   1.000
_cell.length_c   1.000
_cell.angle_alpha   90.00
_cell.angle_beta   90.00
_cell.angle_gamma   90.00
#
_symmetry.space_group_name_H-M   'P 1'
#
loop_
_entity.id
_entity.type
_entity.pdbx_description
1 polymer ?
#
loop_
_entity_poly.entity_id
_entity_poly.type
_entity_poly.pdbx_seq_one_letter_code
_entity_poly.pdbx_strand_id
1 'polypeptide(L)' 'MSTDDPEKISVTVKTAAKITELSEDQIRRAIRSTGGAGELPPLPARRIGRNIRILREDLKAWVAGMPEA' A
#
# COMPACT_ATOMS: atom_id res chain seq x y z
N MET A 1 -19.70 18.07 -11.62
CA MET A 1 -18.48 18.07 -10.79
C MET A 1 -18.26 16.64 -10.30
N SER A 2 -17.56 15.83 -11.08
CA SER A 2 -17.27 14.44 -10.71
C SER A 2 -15.95 14.42 -9.96
N THR A 3 -15.97 14.77 -8.68
CA THR A 3 -14.82 14.65 -7.78
C THR A 3 -14.79 13.26 -7.14
N ASP A 4 -14.62 12.24 -7.96
CA ASP A 4 -14.32 10.89 -7.48
C ASP A 4 -13.34 10.26 -8.46
N ASP A 5 -12.09 10.73 -8.44
CA ASP A 5 -10.98 10.01 -9.06
C ASP A 5 -10.77 8.74 -8.23
N PRO A 6 -11.14 7.54 -8.71
CA PRO A 6 -11.12 6.31 -7.91
C PRO A 6 -9.71 5.91 -7.48
N GLU A 7 -8.69 6.53 -8.06
CA GLU A 7 -7.27 6.31 -7.79
C GLU A 7 -6.74 7.15 -6.62
N LYS A 8 -7.36 8.30 -6.33
CA LYS A 8 -7.03 9.16 -5.17
C LYS A 8 -7.70 8.68 -3.87
N ILE A 9 -8.45 7.58 -3.92
CA ILE A 9 -9.12 7.01 -2.76
C ILE A 9 -8.07 6.34 -1.85
N SER A 10 -8.05 6.75 -0.57
CA SER A 10 -7.23 6.09 0.44
C SER A 10 -7.93 4.85 1.01
N VAL A 11 -7.21 3.73 1.02
CA VAL A 11 -7.68 2.43 1.50
C VAL A 11 -7.01 2.04 2.82
N THR A 12 -7.66 1.14 3.58
CA THR A 12 -7.06 0.56 4.80
C THR A 12 -6.10 -0.57 4.43
N VAL A 13 -5.24 -0.99 5.37
CA VAL A 13 -4.39 -2.18 5.23
C VAL A 13 -5.20 -3.42 4.82
N LYS A 14 -6.35 -3.65 5.46
CA LYS A 14 -7.24 -4.78 5.16
C LYS A 14 -7.77 -4.74 3.73
N THR A 15 -8.13 -3.55 3.25
CA THR A 15 -8.58 -3.36 1.86
C THR A 15 -7.42 -3.53 0.88
N ALA A 16 -6.24 -3.00 1.21
CA ALA A 16 -5.05 -3.13 0.38
C ALA A 16 -4.63 -4.60 0.20
N ALA A 17 -4.64 -5.38 1.27
CA ALA A 17 -4.40 -6.83 1.24
C ALA A 17 -5.34 -7.55 0.26
N LYS A 18 -6.64 -7.23 0.30
CA LYS A 18 -7.62 -7.81 -0.63
C LYS A 18 -7.39 -7.41 -2.09
N ILE A 19 -6.97 -6.17 -2.35
CA ILE A 19 -6.72 -5.67 -3.72
C ILE A 19 -5.48 -6.31 -4.32
N THR A 20 -4.47 -6.58 -3.50
CA THR A 20 -3.13 -7.04 -3.94
C THR A 20 -2.92 -8.54 -3.77
N GLU A 21 -3.90 -9.24 -3.21
CA GLU A 21 -3.82 -10.66 -2.81
C GLU A 21 -2.66 -10.99 -1.85
N LEU A 22 -2.08 -9.95 -1.23
CA LEU A 22 -1.04 -10.09 -0.21
C LEU A 22 -1.64 -10.18 1.19
N SER A 23 -0.88 -10.74 2.13
CA SER A 23 -1.28 -10.75 3.54
C SER A 23 -1.24 -9.34 4.15
N GLU A 24 -2.12 -9.05 5.12
CA GLU A 24 -2.07 -7.79 5.87
C GLU A 24 -0.71 -7.56 6.54
N ASP A 25 -0.03 -8.63 6.94
CA ASP A 25 1.29 -8.54 7.56
C ASP A 25 2.40 -8.19 6.58
N GLN A 26 2.34 -8.66 5.32
CA GLN A 26 3.23 -8.19 4.26
C GLN A 26 3.03 -6.70 3.99
N ILE A 27 1.77 -6.26 3.90
CA ILE A 27 1.45 -4.83 3.71
C ILE A 27 1.97 -4.00 4.90
N ARG A 28 1.78 -4.45 6.15
CA ARG A 28 2.33 -3.77 7.34
C ARG A 28 3.86 -3.78 7.39
N ARG A 29 4.50 -4.86 6.94
CA ARG A 29 5.96 -4.94 6.82
C ARG A 29 6.47 -3.96 5.78
N ALA A 30 5.84 -3.89 4.61
CA ALA A 30 6.17 -2.94 3.56
C ALA A 30 6.04 -1.48 4.02
N ILE A 31 4.98 -1.15 4.77
CA ILE A 31 4.78 0.19 5.35
C ILE A 31 5.92 0.57 6.31
N ARG A 32 6.47 -0.41 7.03
CA ARG A 32 7.59 -0.20 7.98
C ARG A 32 8.96 -0.45 7.36
N SER A 33 9.01 -0.90 6.11
CA SER A 33 10.25 -1.26 5.44
C SER A 33 11.05 -0.01 5.11
N THR A 34 12.37 -0.16 5.08
CA THR A 34 13.28 0.90 4.61
C THR A 34 13.82 0.63 3.21
N GLY A 35 13.43 -0.50 2.59
CA GLY A 35 13.91 -0.92 1.28
C GLY A 35 15.33 -1.47 1.30
N GLY A 36 15.77 -2.04 2.42
CA GLY A 36 17.07 -2.66 2.55
C GLY A 36 17.22 -3.93 1.69
N ALA A 37 18.46 -4.40 1.52
CA ALA A 37 18.73 -5.63 0.75
C ALA A 37 17.99 -6.83 1.37
N GLY A 38 17.11 -7.46 0.60
CA GLY A 38 16.26 -8.57 1.05
C GLY A 38 14.97 -8.16 1.77
N GLU A 39 14.68 -6.86 1.90
CA GLU A 39 13.41 -6.35 2.41
C GLU A 39 12.42 -6.06 1.25
N LEU A 40 11.13 -6.03 1.58
CA LEU A 40 10.12 -5.51 0.66
C LEU A 40 10.40 -4.02 0.37
N PRO A 41 10.13 -3.50 -0.83
CA PRO A 41 10.20 -2.06 -1.06
C PRO A 41 9.27 -1.32 -0.08
N PRO A 42 9.62 -0.08 0.33
CA PRO A 42 8.78 0.71 1.21
C PRO A 42 7.45 1.03 0.54
N LEU A 43 6.34 0.80 1.24
CA LEU A 43 5.00 1.17 0.78
C LEU A 43 4.58 2.50 1.40
N PRO A 44 4.36 3.57 0.60
CA PRO A 44 3.88 4.83 1.11
C PRO A 44 2.53 4.67 1.82
N ALA A 45 2.47 5.15 3.06
CA ALA A 45 1.23 5.17 3.83
C ALA A 45 1.21 6.38 4.76
N ARG A 46 0.01 6.86 5.05
CA ARG A 46 -0.23 7.95 6.00
C ARG A 46 -0.98 7.42 7.22
N ARG A 47 -0.52 7.80 8.40
CA ARG A 47 -1.24 7.54 9.64
C ARG A 47 -2.23 8.68 9.89
N ILE A 48 -3.51 8.36 9.94
CA ILE A 48 -4.60 9.29 10.26
C ILE A 48 -5.21 8.85 11.59
N GLY A 49 -4.79 9.51 12.66
CA GLY A 49 -5.10 9.10 14.03
C GLY A 49 -4.55 7.72 14.36
N ARG A 50 -5.44 6.78 14.70
CA ARG A 50 -5.08 5.37 14.97
C ARG A 50 -5.02 4.49 13.73
N ASN A 51 -5.49 4.99 12.58
CA ASN A 51 -5.63 4.20 11.36
C ASN A 51 -4.48 4.47 10.38
N ILE A 52 -4.08 3.44 9.65
CA ILE A 52 -3.16 3.55 8.52
C ILE A 52 -3.98 3.60 7.23
N ARG A 53 -3.66 4.56 6.37
CA ARG A 53 -4.28 4.80 5.07
C ARG A 53 -3.21 4.76 3.99
N ILE A 54 -3.49 4.01 2.92
CA ILE A 54 -2.61 3.84 1.76
C ILE A 54 -3.36 4.42 0.56
N LEU A 55 -2.72 5.25 -0.26
CA LEU A 55 -3.36 5.70 -1.49
C LEU A 55 -3.45 4.54 -2.48
N ARG A 56 -4.59 4.40 -3.16
CA ARG A 56 -4.78 3.30 -4.11
C ARG A 56 -3.78 3.37 -5.26
N GLU A 57 -3.45 4.56 -5.75
CA GLU A 57 -2.40 4.78 -6.75
C GLU A 57 -1.03 4.28 -6.28
N ASP A 58 -0.60 4.67 -5.07
CA ASP A 58 0.69 4.25 -4.49
C ASP A 58 0.74 2.73 -4.31
N LEU A 59 -0.37 2.13 -3.87
CA LEU A 59 -0.48 0.68 -3.71
C LEU A 59 -0.29 -0.05 -5.04
N LYS A 60 -0.96 0.40 -6.11
CA LYS A 60 -0.83 -0.19 -7.44
C LYS A 60 0.59 -0.03 -7.98
N ALA A 61 1.17 1.17 -7.86
CA ALA A 61 2.52 1.46 -8.31
C ALA A 61 3.55 0.60 -7.57
N TRP A 62 3.36 0.42 -6.26
CA TRP A 62 4.22 -0.42 -5.43
C TRP A 62 4.17 -1.90 -5.84
N VAL A 63 2.99 -2.45 -6.11
CA VAL A 63 2.86 -3.83 -6.62
C VAL A 63 3.48 -3.97 -8.01
N ALA A 64 3.23 -3.01 -8.91
CA ALA A 64 3.79 -3.03 -10.25
C ALA A 64 5.34 -2.93 -10.26
N GLY A 65 5.93 -2.34 -9.21
CA GLY A 65 7.37 -2.24 -9.01
C GLY A 65 8.00 -3.44 -8.28
N MET A 66 7.22 -4.43 -7.87
CA MET A 66 7.79 -5.66 -7.30
C MET A 66 8.46 -6.49 -8.39
N PRO A 67 9.66 -7.05 -8.15
CA PRO A 67 10.17 -8.09 -9.02
C PRO A 67 9.19 -9.26 -9.02
N GLU A 68 8.82 -9.76 -10.21
CA GLU A 68 8.13 -11.04 -10.33
C GLU A 68 9.00 -12.09 -9.62
N ALA A 69 8.42 -12.73 -8.60
CA ALA A 69 9.09 -13.72 -7.77
C ALA A 69 9.20 -15.07 -8.48
#